data_AF-A0A2S0MJ46-F1
#
_entry.id   AF-A0A2S0MJ46-F1
#
_cell.length_a   1.000
_cell.length_b   1.000
_cell.length_c   1.000
_cell.angle_alpha   90.00
_cell.angle_beta   90.00
_cell.angle_gamma   90.00
#
_symmetry.space_group_name_H-M   'P 1'
#
loop_
_entity.id
_entity.type
_entity.pdbx_description
1 polymer ?
#
loop_
_entity_poly.entity_id
_entity_poly.type
_entity_poly.pdbx_seq_one_letter_code
_entity_poly.pdbx_strand_id
1 'polypeptide(L)' 'MRNPFKELQELFAGGAVLVGTVTAYSGGMATLTMHGGGQMRARGEATVGAQVYVQDGVIQGPAPELPVDSASL' A
#
# COMPACT_ATOMS: atom_id res chain seq x y z
N MET A 1 -17.87 8.01 -30.21
CA MET A 1 -16.66 7.16 -30.20
C MET A 1 -15.93 7.43 -28.89
N ARG A 2 -15.70 6.42 -28.03
CA ARG A 2 -14.91 6.59 -26.79
C ARG A 2 -13.42 6.57 -27.13
N ASN A 3 -12.62 7.36 -26.42
CA ASN A 3 -11.18 7.45 -26.63
C ASN A 3 -10.46 6.36 -25.81
N PRO A 4 -9.89 5.31 -26.43
CA PRO A 4 -9.25 4.21 -25.70
C PRO A 4 -8.04 4.64 -24.88
N PHE A 5 -7.35 5.71 -25.29
CA PHE A 5 -6.25 6.28 -24.49
C PHE A 5 -6.78 6.88 -23.18
N LYS A 6 -7.94 7.54 -23.23
CA LYS A 6 -8.57 8.11 -22.04
C LYS A 6 -9.09 7.02 -21.09
N GLU A 7 -9.63 5.94 -21.63
CA GLU A 7 -10.03 4.76 -20.85
C GLU A 7 -8.83 4.08 -20.16
N LEU A 8 -7.70 3.97 -20.85
CA LEU A 8 -6.47 3.45 -20.24
C LEU A 8 -5.99 4.35 -19.08
N GLN A 9 -6.02 5.67 -19.28
CA GLN A 9 -5.64 6.62 -18.22
C GLN A 9 -6.57 6.54 -17.02
N GLU A 10 -7.88 6.39 -17.23
CA GLU A 10 -8.87 6.21 -16.17
C GLU A 10 -8.61 4.94 -15.35
N LEU A 11 -8.09 3.87 -15.97
CA LEU A 11 -7.73 2.63 -15.28
C LEU A 11 -6.60 2.81 -14.25
N PHE A 12 -5.65 3.70 -14.51
CA PHE A 12 -4.50 3.98 -13.62
C PHE A 12 -4.70 5.22 -12.74
N ALA A 13 -5.79 5.97 -12.92
CA ALA A 13 -6.02 7.25 -12.25
C ALA A 13 -6.13 7.15 -10.73
N GLY A 14 -6.41 5.96 -10.19
CA GLY A 14 -6.46 5.73 -8.74
C GLY A 14 -5.09 5.58 -8.07
N GLY A 15 -3.98 5.52 -8.81
CA GLY A 15 -2.67 5.23 -8.24
C GLY A 15 -2.53 3.76 -7.80
N ALA A 16 -1.28 3.30 -7.68
CA ALA A 16 -1.01 1.92 -7.28
C ALA A 16 -1.29 1.73 -5.79
N VAL A 17 -2.07 0.70 -5.45
CA VAL A 17 -2.19 0.23 -4.06
C VAL A 17 -0.97 -0.63 -3.75
N LEU A 18 -0.21 -0.20 -2.75
CA LEU A 18 1.01 -0.86 -2.30
C LEU A 18 0.80 -1.45 -0.90
N VAL A 19 1.60 -2.46 -0.55
CA VAL A 19 1.61 -3.05 0.79
C VAL A 19 2.92 -2.71 1.49
N GLY A 20 2.84 -2.21 2.72
CA GLY A 20 3.99 -1.92 3.56
C GLY A 20 3.77 -2.33 5.01
N THR A 21 4.88 -2.59 5.70
CA THR A 21 4.89 -2.90 7.13
C THR A 21 5.19 -1.64 7.92
N VAL A 22 4.36 -1.33 8.92
CA VAL A 22 4.51 -0.12 9.74
C VAL A 22 5.69 -0.30 10.69
N THR A 23 6.72 0.53 10.55
CA THR A 23 7.91 0.51 11.41
C THR A 23 7.91 1.58 12.50
N ALA A 24 7.18 2.67 12.29
CA ALA A 24 6.97 3.71 13.29
C ALA A 24 5.63 4.39 13.07
N TYR A 25 5.00 4.87 14.15
CA TYR A 25 3.77 5.63 14.08
C TYR A 25 3.82 6.80 15.07
N SER A 26 3.48 8.00 14.61
CA SER A 26 3.43 9.19 15.45
C SER A 26 2.42 10.19 14.90
N GLY A 27 1.49 10.63 15.75
CA GLY A 27 0.57 11.74 15.45
C GLY A 27 -0.24 11.60 14.16
N GLY A 28 -0.66 10.38 13.78
CA GLY A 28 -1.43 10.15 12.54
C GLY A 28 -0.58 9.94 11.28
N MET A 29 0.75 9.87 11.42
CA MET A 29 1.69 9.53 10.35
C MET A 29 2.41 8.21 10.67
N ALA A 30 2.32 7.27 9.73
CA ALA A 30 3.01 5.99 9.77
C ALA A 30 4.25 6.04 8.87
N THR A 31 5.38 5.53 9.38
CA THR A 31 6.53 5.15 8.55
C THR A 31 6.40 3.68 8.22
N LEU A 32 6.53 3.37 6.93
CA LEU A 32 6.31 2.05 6.36
C LEU A 32 7.57 1.59 5.66
N THR A 33 7.94 0.33 5.87
CA THR A 33 8.89 -0.35 5.01
C THR A 33 8.11 -1.12 3.95
N MET A 34 8.35 -0.78 2.69
CA MET A 34 7.79 -1.46 1.53
C MET A 34 8.53 -2.77 1.30
N HIS A 35 7.87 -3.77 0.73
CA HIS A 35 8.47 -5.06 0.40
C HIS A 35 9.68 -4.94 -0.55
N GLY A 36 9.75 -3.88 -1.36
CA GLY A 36 10.91 -3.56 -2.21
C GLY A 36 12.08 -2.88 -1.49
N GLY A 37 12.08 -2.81 -0.15
CA GLY A 37 13.14 -2.21 0.68
C GLY A 37 13.08 -0.69 0.82
N GLY A 38 12.19 -0.02 0.08
CA GLY A 38 11.95 1.42 0.22
C GLY A 38 11.20 1.77 1.50
N GLN A 39 11.45 2.96 2.06
CA GLN A 39 10.63 3.50 3.15
C GLN A 39 9.67 4.56 2.61
N MET A 40 8.43 4.55 3.10
CA MET A 40 7.40 5.52 2.74
C MET A 40 6.73 6.05 4.00
N ARG A 41 6.40 7.34 4.01
CA ARG A 41 5.53 7.92 5.03
C ARG A 41 4.11 7.99 4.49
N ALA A 42 3.15 7.49 5.24
CA ALA A 42 1.76 7.56 4.88
C ALA A 42 0.90 8.08 6.03
N ARG A 43 -0.18 8.78 5.67
CA ARG A 43 -1.15 9.30 6.62
C ARG A 43 -2.24 8.28 6.88
N GLY A 44 -2.62 8.10 8.14
CA GLY A 44 -3.74 7.26 8.55
C GLY A 44 -3.43 6.48 9.82
N GLU A 45 -4.46 5.91 10.42
CA GLU A 45 -4.29 5.10 11.63
C GLU A 45 -3.62 3.77 11.29
N ALA A 46 -2.60 3.42 12.06
CA ALA A 46 -1.84 2.21 11.87
C ALA A 46 -1.18 1.78 13.18
N THR A 47 -0.99 0.46 13.31
CA THR A 47 -0.29 -0.14 14.43
C THR A 47 1.11 -0.54 13.98
N VAL A 48 2.14 -0.22 14.78
CA VAL A 48 3.51 -0.64 14.52
C VAL A 48 3.58 -2.17 14.46
N GLY A 49 4.22 -2.70 13.41
CA GLY A 49 4.31 -4.13 13.12
C GLY A 49 3.21 -4.67 12.20
N ALA A 50 2.12 -3.91 11.96
CA ALA A 50 1.06 -4.35 11.07
C ALA A 50 1.41 -4.12 9.58
N GLN A 51 0.86 -4.97 8.70
CA GLN A 51 0.80 -4.70 7.27
C GLN A 51 -0.42 -3.84 6.94
N VAL A 52 -0.24 -2.84 6.08
CA VAL A 52 -1.30 -1.94 5.64
C VAL A 52 -1.25 -1.71 4.14
N TYR A 53 -2.42 -1.45 3.55
CA TYR A 53 -2.54 -0.97 2.17
C TYR A 53 -2.37 0.54 2.14
N VAL A 54 -1.53 1.00 1.22
CA VAL A 54 -1.21 2.42 1.03
C VAL A 54 -1.43 2.79 -0.43
N GLN A 55 -2.11 3.90 -0.65
CA GLN A 55 -2.38 4.44 -1.97
C GLN A 55 -2.13 5.95 -1.93
N ASP A 56 -1.28 6.45 -2.82
CA ASP A 56 -0.88 7.87 -2.88
C ASP A 56 -0.44 8.48 -1.53
N GLY A 57 0.22 7.68 -0.68
CA GLY A 57 0.68 8.12 0.64
C GLY A 57 -0.41 8.20 1.71
N VAL A 58 -1.57 7.59 1.48
CA VAL A 58 -2.66 7.43 2.46
C VAL A 58 -2.87 5.96 2.77
N ILE A 59 -2.97 5.64 4.06
CA ILE A 59 -3.32 4.29 4.51
C ILE A 59 -4.81 4.08 4.24
N GLN A 60 -5.12 3.11 3.39
CA GLN A 60 -6.48 2.71 3.05
C GLN A 60 -7.08 1.76 4.09
N GLY A 61 -6.23 1.00 4.79
CA GLY A 61 -6.64 0.08 5.84
C GLY A 61 -5.63 -1.03 6.09
N PRO A 62 -5.93 -1.93 7.05
CA PRO A 62 -5.09 -3.08 7.33
C PRO A 62 -5.05 -4.02 6.12
N ALA A 63 -3.86 -4.49 5.77
CA ALA A 63 -3.69 -5.55 4.79
C ALA A 63 -3.72 -6.89 5.54
N PRO A 64 -4.56 -7.86 5.11
CA PRO A 64 -4.56 -9.18 5.71
C PRO A 64 -3.22 -9.87 5.43
N GLU A 65 -2.74 -10.64 6.41
CA GLU A 65 -1.60 -11.52 6.19
C GLU A 65 -1.99 -12.55 5.12
N LEU A 66 -1.33 -12.48 3.97
CA LEU A 66 -1.46 -13.51 2.96
C LEU A 66 -0.78 -14.78 3.48
N PRO A 67 -1.45 -15.94 3.48
CA PRO A 67 -0.76 -17.21 3.70
C PRO A 67 0.30 -17.34 2.60
N VAL A 68 1.58 -17.42 2.99
CA VAL A 68 2.64 -17.76 2.05
C VAL A 68 2.47 -19.24 1.71
N ASP A 69 1.94 -19.53 0.51
CA ASP A 69 2.03 -20.89 -0.03
C ASP A 69 3.47 -21.10 -0.48
N SER A 70 4.31 -21.54 0.47
CA SER A 70 5.62 -22.10 0.16
C SER A 70 5.39 -23.41 -0.59
N ALA A 71 5.12 -23.30 -1.89
CA ALA A 71 5.18 -24.42 -2.81
C ALA A 71 6.57 -25.04 -2.67
N SER A 72 6.64 -26.07 -1.85
CA SER A 72 7.83 -26.85 -1.60
C SER A 72 8.01 -27.73 -2.83
N LEU A 73 9.04 -27.44 -3.62
CA LEU A 73 9.40 -28.21 -4.81
C LEU A 73 10.25 -29.42 -4.42
#